data_AF-A0A6G0J8H4-F1
#
_entry.id   AF-A0A6G0J8H4-F1
#
_cell.length_a   1.000
_cell.length_b   1.000
_cell.length_c   1.000
_cell.angle_alpha   90.00
_cell.angle_beta   90.00
_cell.angle_gamma   90.00
#
_symmetry.space_group_name_H-M   'P 1'
#
loop_
_entity.id
_entity.type
_entity.pdbx_description
1 polymer ?
#
loop_
_entity_poly.entity_id
_entity_poly.type
_entity_poly.pdbx_seq_one_letter_code
_entity_poly.pdbx_strand_id
1 'polypeptide(L)'
;MSYRINTHVKPLIWIESVIEKFSHSRVEIMVKAKGQFKKQSVANNVEVRVPVPSDADSPKFKTSTGSAKYVPEKNLVVWTIKSFPGGKEFLMRAHFGLPSVENSELEGKPPITVKFEIPYFTVSGIQVRYMKIIEKSGYQALPWVRYITQSGDYQLRTNV
;
A
#
# COMPACT_ATOMS: atom_id res chain seq x y z
N MET A 1 9.78 -25.33 5.01
CA MET A 1 11.01 -24.60 5.41
C MET A 1 10.62 -23.14 5.55
N SER A 2 10.97 -22.51 6.67
CA SER A 2 10.67 -21.10 6.93
C SER A 2 11.97 -20.39 7.25
N TYR A 3 12.19 -19.21 6.71
CA TYR A 3 13.39 -18.42 6.97
C TYR A 3 13.02 -16.95 7.18
N ARG A 4 13.88 -16.22 7.90
CA ARG A 4 13.74 -14.79 8.16
C ARG A 4 15.01 -14.07 7.74
N ILE A 5 14.85 -12.96 7.03
CA ILE A 5 15.94 -12.07 6.66
C ILE A 5 15.75 -10.73 7.38
N ASN A 6 16.82 -10.18 7.94
CA ASN A 6 16.83 -8.86 8.55
C ASN A 6 17.78 -7.95 7.76
N THR A 7 17.38 -7.63 6.54
CA THR A 7 18.12 -6.71 5.67
C THR A 7 17.35 -5.40 5.60
N HIS A 8 18.07 -4.28 5.69
CA HIS A 8 17.51 -2.97 5.42
C HIS A 8 17.19 -2.86 3.92
N VAL A 9 15.91 -2.98 3.59
CA VAL A 9 15.40 -2.82 2.23
C VAL A 9 14.66 -1.50 2.11
N LYS A 10 14.82 -0.86 0.94
CA LYS A 10 14.01 0.31 0.61
C LYS A 10 12.53 -0.11 0.52
N PRO A 11 11.61 0.73 1.02
CA PRO A 11 10.17 0.46 0.99
C PRO A 11 9.67 0.35 -0.45
N LEU A 12 9.11 -0.81 -0.81
CA LEU A 12 8.67 -1.10 -2.19
C LEU A 12 7.58 -0.12 -2.66
N ILE A 13 6.64 0.22 -1.79
CA ILE A 13 5.64 1.25 -2.05
C ILE A 13 5.83 2.33 -1.00
N TRP A 14 6.47 3.42 -1.39
CA TRP A 14 6.68 4.57 -0.51
C TRP A 14 5.47 5.49 -0.59
N ILE A 15 4.93 5.86 0.57
CA ILE A 15 3.80 6.79 0.65
C ILE A 15 4.29 8.10 1.26
N GLU A 16 4.08 9.19 0.54
CA GLU A 16 4.17 10.55 1.05
C GLU A 16 2.75 11.07 1.22
N SER A 17 2.46 11.70 2.35
CA SER A 17 1.13 12.15 2.69
C SER A 17 1.20 13.51 3.36
N VAL A 18 0.38 14.44 2.89
CA VAL A 18 0.23 15.78 3.44
C VAL A 18 -1.24 15.93 3.84
N ILE A 19 -1.47 16.28 5.11
CA ILE A 19 -2.81 16.48 5.66
C ILE A 19 -2.90 17.94 6.10
N GLU A 20 -3.70 18.71 5.39
CA GLU A 20 -3.95 20.12 5.71
C GLU A 20 -5.34 20.26 6.33
N LYS A 21 -5.39 20.71 7.58
CA LYS A 21 -6.63 21.05 8.27
C LYS A 21 -6.85 22.56 8.12
N PHE A 22 -7.95 22.96 7.50
CA PHE A 22 -8.36 24.36 7.44
C PHE A 22 -9.32 24.62 8.60
N SER A 23 -8.89 25.52 9.49
CA SER A 23 -9.46 25.92 10.79
C SER A 23 -10.78 25.27 11.22
N HIS A 24 -11.89 25.42 10.49
CA HIS A 24 -13.19 24.89 10.97
C HIS A 24 -14.13 24.31 9.89
N SER A 25 -13.65 23.95 8.69
CA SER A 25 -14.59 23.53 7.63
C SER A 25 -14.14 22.42 6.73
N ARG A 26 -12.83 22.20 6.56
CA ARG A 26 -12.35 21.22 5.61
C ARG A 26 -11.00 20.62 5.97
N VAL A 27 -10.82 19.36 5.60
CA VAL A 27 -9.53 18.69 5.54
C VAL A 27 -9.22 18.35 4.11
N GLU A 28 -8.03 18.72 3.67
CA GLU A 28 -7.46 18.26 2.40
C GLU A 28 -6.35 17.26 2.67
N ILE A 29 -6.46 16.09 2.06
CA ILE A 29 -5.51 15.01 2.19
C ILE A 29 -4.92 14.75 0.81
N MET A 30 -3.61 14.93 0.69
CA MET A 30 -2.86 14.60 -0.50
C MET A 30 -1.97 13.40 -0.21
N VAL A 31 -2.14 12.33 -0.98
CA VAL A 31 -1.34 11.11 -0.87
C VAL A 31 -0.65 10.82 -2.18
N LYS A 32 0.67 10.68 -2.11
CA LYS A 32 1.55 10.34 -3.23
C LYS A 32 2.17 8.97 -2.97
N ALA A 33 1.85 8.01 -3.83
CA ALA A 33 2.41 6.66 -3.78
C ALA A 33 3.51 6.52 -4.84
N LYS A 34 4.69 6.03 -4.44
CA LYS A 34 5.85 5.79 -5.31
C LYS A 34 6.25 4.32 -5.26
N GLY A 35 6.34 3.66 -6.42
CA GLY A 35 6.80 2.27 -6.51
C GLY A 35 8.32 2.19 -6.61
N GLN A 36 9.02 1.95 -5.49
CA GLN A 36 10.48 1.82 -5.45
C GLN A 36 10.97 0.39 -5.71
N PHE A 37 10.53 -0.20 -6.82
CA PHE A 37 10.98 -1.52 -7.27
C PHE A 37 11.26 -1.51 -8.77
N LYS A 38 11.77 -2.64 -9.29
CA LYS A 38 12.17 -2.77 -10.70
C LYS A 38 11.03 -2.36 -11.63
N LYS A 39 11.35 -1.55 -12.65
CA LYS A 39 10.37 -1.02 -13.62
C LYS A 39 9.61 -2.11 -14.40
N GLN A 40 10.26 -3.25 -14.62
CA GLN A 40 9.65 -4.42 -15.27
C GLN A 40 8.66 -5.19 -14.40
N SER A 41 8.70 -4.98 -13.08
CA SER A 41 7.77 -5.60 -12.14
C SER A 41 6.56 -4.69 -11.95
N VAL A 42 5.42 -5.31 -11.63
CA VAL A 42 4.15 -4.63 -11.43
C VAL A 42 3.55 -5.15 -10.13
N ALA A 43 3.16 -4.25 -9.22
CA ALA A 43 2.39 -4.61 -8.05
C ALA A 43 0.90 -4.67 -8.41
N ASN A 44 0.23 -5.73 -7.97
CA ASN A 44 -1.18 -5.99 -8.18
C ASN A 44 -1.97 -5.62 -6.93
N ASN A 45 -3.19 -5.13 -7.16
CA ASN A 45 -4.19 -4.84 -6.15
C ASN A 45 -3.62 -4.05 -4.95
N VAL A 46 -2.93 -2.95 -5.25
CA VAL A 46 -2.37 -2.07 -4.23
C VAL A 46 -3.52 -1.34 -3.54
N GLU A 47 -3.66 -1.53 -2.24
CA GLU A 47 -4.61 -0.83 -1.38
C GLU A 47 -3.85 0.08 -0.41
N VAL A 48 -4.02 1.39 -0.54
CA VAL A 48 -3.51 2.37 0.42
C VAL A 48 -4.67 2.76 1.33
N ARG A 49 -4.51 2.54 2.64
CA ARG A 49 -5.51 2.83 3.67
C ARG A 49 -5.04 4.03 4.47
N VAL A 50 -5.71 5.14 4.25
CA VAL A 50 -5.36 6.44 4.83
C VAL A 50 -6.40 6.76 5.88
N PRO A 51 -6.00 6.98 7.14
CA PRO A 51 -6.94 7.36 8.17
C PRO A 51 -7.41 8.79 8.00
N VAL A 52 -8.67 9.00 8.32
CA VAL A 52 -9.32 10.30 8.31
C VAL A 52 -9.93 10.60 9.68
N PRO A 53 -10.14 11.88 10.02
CA PRO A 53 -10.82 12.25 11.25
C PRO A 53 -12.20 11.60 11.32
N SER A 54 -12.64 11.26 12.54
CA SER A 54 -13.96 10.65 12.76
C SER A 54 -15.12 11.57 12.36
N ASP A 55 -14.91 12.88 12.46
CA ASP A 55 -15.88 13.91 12.10
C ASP A 55 -15.89 14.27 10.61
N ALA A 56 -15.15 13.54 9.77
CA ALA A 56 -15.05 13.82 8.34
C ALA A 56 -16.35 13.46 7.59
N ASP A 57 -16.95 14.45 6.95
CA ASP A 57 -18.14 14.32 6.12
C ASP A 57 -17.87 14.73 4.65
N SER A 58 -18.83 14.47 3.75
CA SER A 58 -18.84 14.99 2.38
C SER A 58 -17.57 14.67 1.56
N PRO A 59 -17.19 13.39 1.42
CA PRO A 59 -15.95 12.98 0.78
C PRO A 59 -15.93 13.30 -0.72
N LYS A 60 -14.88 13.99 -1.18
CA LYS A 60 -14.62 14.23 -2.60
C LYS A 60 -13.23 13.75 -2.97
N PHE A 61 -13.14 12.83 -3.92
CA PHE A 61 -11.88 12.23 -4.35
C PHE A 61 -11.48 12.65 -5.76
N LYS A 62 -10.19 12.92 -5.94
CA LYS A 62 -9.53 13.07 -7.24
C LYS A 62 -8.30 12.17 -7.26
N THR A 63 -8.34 11.10 -8.04
CA THR A 63 -7.25 10.12 -8.18
C THR A 63 -6.68 10.16 -9.59
N SER A 64 -5.36 10.10 -9.73
CA SER A 64 -4.72 9.96 -11.04
C SER A 64 -4.96 8.58 -11.66
N THR A 65 -4.98 7.54 -10.81
CA THR A 65 -5.14 6.13 -11.19
C THR A 65 -5.89 5.40 -10.08
N GLY A 66 -6.71 4.41 -10.45
CA GLY A 66 -7.44 3.60 -9.49
C GLY A 66 -8.74 4.24 -9.01
N SER A 67 -9.25 3.78 -7.87
CA SER A 67 -10.48 4.28 -7.26
C SER A 67 -10.28 4.47 -5.76
N ALA A 68 -10.74 5.59 -5.23
CA ALA A 68 -10.76 5.86 -3.79
C ALA A 68 -12.18 5.75 -3.26
N LYS A 69 -12.34 5.13 -2.09
CA LYS A 69 -13.61 4.98 -1.39
C LYS A 69 -13.45 5.38 0.06
N TYR A 70 -14.42 6.08 0.61
CA TYR A 70 -14.51 6.35 2.04
C TYR A 70 -15.19 5.17 2.74
N VAL A 71 -14.65 4.74 3.89
CA VAL A 71 -15.19 3.69 4.75
C VAL A 71 -15.42 4.31 6.14
N PRO A 72 -16.61 4.88 6.40
CA PRO A 72 -16.93 5.59 7.64
C PRO A 72 -16.81 4.70 8.89
N GLU A 73 -17.22 3.43 8.81
CA GLU A 73 -17.16 2.47 9.93
C GLU A 73 -15.77 2.30 10.54
N LYS A 74 -14.72 2.62 9.78
CA LYS A 74 -13.32 2.50 10.20
C LYS A 74 -12.59 3.83 10.22
N ASN A 75 -13.24 4.94 9.85
CA ASN A 75 -12.61 6.23 9.63
C ASN A 75 -11.41 6.15 8.67
N LEU A 76 -11.58 5.43 7.55
CA LEU A 76 -10.51 5.18 6.57
C LEU A 76 -10.93 5.55 5.15
N VAL A 77 -10.00 6.11 4.39
CA VAL A 77 -10.04 6.14 2.92
C VAL A 77 -9.25 4.97 2.37
N VAL A 78 -9.88 4.18 1.52
CA VAL A 78 -9.25 3.08 0.82
C VAL A 78 -9.04 3.48 -0.63
N TRP A 79 -7.78 3.70 -1.01
CA TRP A 79 -7.38 3.94 -2.39
C TRP A 79 -6.85 2.65 -3.02
N THR A 80 -7.56 2.14 -4.02
CA THR A 80 -7.26 0.88 -4.69
C THR A 80 -6.71 1.12 -6.08
N ILE A 81 -5.55 0.55 -6.39
CA ILE A 81 -4.87 0.62 -7.68
C ILE A 81 -4.67 -0.82 -8.17
N LYS A 82 -5.34 -1.20 -9.26
CA LYS A 82 -5.29 -2.58 -9.78
C LYS A 82 -3.89 -3.00 -10.21
N SER A 83 -3.16 -2.09 -10.86
CA SER A 83 -1.83 -2.33 -11.41
C SER A 83 -0.95 -1.12 -11.14
N PHE A 84 0.16 -1.34 -10.44
CA PHE A 84 1.13 -0.33 -10.06
C PHE A 84 2.50 -0.71 -10.62
N PRO A 85 2.93 -0.13 -11.76
CA PRO A 85 4.25 -0.41 -12.32
C PRO A 85 5.38 0.16 -11.46
N GLY A 86 6.51 -0.55 -11.39
CA GLY A 86 7.71 -0.08 -10.70
C GLY A 86 8.27 1.21 -11.30
N GLY A 87 8.81 2.09 -10.46
CA GLY A 87 9.36 3.38 -10.85
C GLY A 87 8.32 4.43 -11.26
N LYS A 88 7.02 4.15 -11.11
CA LYS A 88 5.95 5.13 -11.31
C LYS A 88 5.48 5.72 -9.98
N GLU A 89 4.83 6.87 -10.11
CA GLU A 89 4.24 7.61 -9.00
C GLU A 89 2.78 7.92 -9.34
N PHE A 90 1.89 7.83 -8.35
CA PHE A 90 0.50 8.18 -8.49
C PHE A 90 0.06 9.09 -7.34
N LEU A 91 -0.95 9.92 -7.62
CA LEU A 91 -1.48 10.89 -6.67
C LEU A 91 -2.96 10.65 -6.42
N MET A 92 -3.35 10.77 -5.16
CA MET A 92 -4.73 10.86 -4.72
C MET A 92 -4.89 12.15 -3.90
N ARG A 93 -5.94 12.91 -4.20
CA ARG A 93 -6.41 14.03 -3.38
C ARG A 93 -7.80 13.70 -2.86
N ALA A 94 -8.01 13.94 -1.58
CA ALA A 94 -9.30 13.80 -0.94
C ALA A 94 -9.63 15.11 -0.21
N HIS A 95 -10.88 15.55 -0.34
CA HIS A 95 -11.43 16.66 0.41
C HIS A 95 -12.55 16.14 1.29
N PHE A 96 -12.54 16.56 2.55
CA PHE A 96 -13.56 16.28 3.53
C PHE A 96 -14.08 17.58 4.12
N GLY A 97 -15.37 17.66 4.38
CA GLY A 97 -15.95 18.65 5.26
C GLY A 97 -15.71 18.27 6.71
N LEU A 98 -15.54 19.27 7.57
CA LEU A 98 -15.57 19.11 9.02
C LEU A 98 -16.76 19.87 9.60
N PRO A 99 -17.46 19.33 10.61
CA PRO A 99 -18.42 20.09 11.38
C PRO A 99 -17.71 21.20 12.17
N SER A 100 -18.45 22.27 12.49
CA SER A 100 -17.91 23.43 13.21
C SER A 100 -17.66 23.19 14.71
N VAL A 101 -17.95 21.98 15.21
CA VAL A 101 -17.75 21.60 16.61
C VAL A 101 -16.36 21.00 16.74
N GLU A 102 -15.49 21.66 17.51
CA GLU A 102 -14.15 21.16 17.79
C GLU A 102 -14.20 20.12 18.90
N ASN A 103 -13.87 18.87 18.59
CA ASN A 103 -13.58 17.90 19.64
C ASN A 103 -12.12 18.12 20.10
N SER A 104 -11.93 18.43 21.38
CA SER A 104 -10.61 18.71 21.99
C SER A 104 -9.75 17.45 22.20
N GLU A 105 -10.25 16.28 21.80
CA GLU A 105 -9.52 15.03 21.89
C GLU A 105 -8.39 15.01 20.84
N LEU A 106 -7.17 14.78 21.31
CA LEU A 106 -6.04 14.42 20.45
C LEU A 106 -6.37 13.09 19.78
N GLU A 107 -7.07 13.12 18.65
CA GLU A 107 -7.27 11.95 17.81
C GLU A 107 -5.88 11.35 17.53
N GLY A 108 -5.64 10.15 18.06
CA GLY A 108 -4.46 9.39 17.72
C GLY A 108 -4.39 9.32 16.20
N LYS A 109 -3.23 9.62 15.61
CA LYS A 109 -3.04 9.53 14.16
C LYS A 109 -2.60 8.11 13.84
N PRO A 110 -3.50 7.17 13.54
CA PRO A 110 -3.08 5.83 13.15
C PRO A 110 -2.21 5.93 11.88
N PRO A 111 -1.30 4.97 11.67
CA PRO A 111 -0.44 4.98 10.50
C PRO A 111 -1.22 4.64 9.23
N ILE A 112 -0.72 5.11 8.09
CA ILE A 112 -1.18 4.68 6.77
C ILE A 112 -0.74 3.24 6.56
N THR A 113 -1.67 2.36 6.21
CA THR A 113 -1.37 0.95 5.93
C THR A 113 -1.41 0.70 4.43
N VAL A 114 -0.47 -0.07 3.89
CA VAL A 114 -0.47 -0.44 2.47
C VAL A 114 -0.52 -1.95 2.32
N LYS A 115 -1.43 -2.43 1.47
CA LYS A 115 -1.46 -3.82 1.03
C LYS A 115 -1.10 -3.91 -0.44
N PHE A 116 -0.28 -4.88 -0.81
CA PHE A 116 0.10 -5.12 -2.20
C PHE A 116 0.64 -6.53 -2.41
N GLU A 117 0.61 -6.98 -3.66
CA GLU A 117 1.28 -8.18 -4.12
C GLU A 117 2.18 -7.87 -5.33
N ILE A 118 3.42 -8.37 -5.35
CA ILE A 118 4.31 -8.27 -6.51
C ILE A 118 4.70 -9.70 -6.95
N PRO A 119 4.16 -10.21 -8.07
CA PRO A 119 4.55 -11.50 -8.60
C PRO A 119 5.95 -11.43 -9.22
N TYR A 120 6.63 -12.58 -9.23
CA TYR A 120 7.97 -12.78 -9.81
C TYR A 120 9.05 -11.83 -9.26
N PHE A 121 8.81 -11.27 -8.06
CA PHE A 121 9.73 -10.38 -7.37
C PHE A 121 10.01 -10.94 -5.97
N THR A 122 11.27 -10.85 -5.54
CA THR A 122 11.75 -11.32 -4.25
C THR A 122 12.50 -10.21 -3.53
N VAL A 123 12.00 -9.80 -2.37
CA VAL A 123 12.69 -8.80 -1.51
C VAL A 123 13.98 -9.38 -0.94
N SER A 124 13.96 -10.64 -0.53
CA SER A 124 15.13 -11.33 0.08
C SER A 124 16.23 -11.69 -0.92
N GLY A 125 15.97 -11.57 -2.23
CA GLY A 125 16.87 -12.05 -3.27
C GLY A 125 16.97 -13.58 -3.38
N ILE A 126 16.10 -14.34 -2.69
CA ILE A 126 16.11 -15.80 -2.80
C ILE A 126 15.81 -16.24 -4.24
N GLN A 127 16.58 -17.21 -4.71
CA GLN A 127 16.36 -17.82 -6.01
C GLN A 127 16.61 -19.32 -5.92
N VAL A 128 15.58 -20.10 -6.22
CA VAL A 128 15.67 -21.55 -6.43
C VAL A 128 16.53 -21.80 -7.66
N ARG A 129 17.68 -22.46 -7.45
CA ARG A 129 18.64 -22.77 -8.53
C ARG A 129 18.32 -24.09 -9.23
N TYR A 130 17.97 -25.11 -8.47
CA TYR A 130 17.63 -26.42 -8.99
C TYR A 130 16.62 -27.11 -8.07
N MET A 131 15.78 -27.96 -8.67
CA MET A 131 14.92 -28.92 -7.97
C MET A 131 15.26 -30.29 -8.54
N LYS A 132 16.00 -31.09 -7.77
CA LYS A 132 16.42 -32.42 -8.22
C LYS A 132 15.31 -33.42 -7.89
N ILE A 133 14.75 -34.03 -8.92
CA ILE A 133 13.74 -35.09 -8.80
C ILE A 133 14.40 -36.39 -9.25
N ILE A 134 14.42 -37.39 -8.37
CA ILE A 134 14.99 -38.71 -8.66
C ILE A 134 13.82 -39.69 -8.61
N GLU A 135 13.42 -40.18 -9.78
CA GLU A 135 12.26 -41.05 -9.94
C GLU A 135 12.68 -42.32 -10.69
N LYS A 136 12.38 -43.49 -10.12
CA LYS A 136 12.83 -44.79 -10.65
C LYS A 136 11.91 -45.33 -11.74
N SER A 137 10.67 -44.85 -11.80
CA SER A 137 9.66 -45.26 -12.77
C SER A 137 9.82 -44.66 -14.17
N GLY A 138 10.79 -43.76 -14.38
CA GLY A 138 11.02 -43.08 -15.66
C GLY A 138 10.08 -41.90 -15.94
N TYR A 139 9.23 -41.53 -14.98
CA TYR A 139 8.35 -40.37 -15.11
C TYR A 139 9.13 -39.04 -15.18
N GLN A 140 8.81 -38.21 -16.18
CA GLN A 140 9.40 -36.88 -16.34
C GLN A 140 8.53 -35.82 -15.66
N ALA A 141 8.99 -35.29 -14.54
CA ALA A 141 8.32 -34.21 -13.84
C ALA A 141 8.58 -32.84 -14.49
N LEU A 142 7.58 -31.96 -14.47
CA LEU A 142 7.66 -30.57 -14.93
C LEU A 142 7.65 -29.62 -13.72
N PRO A 143 8.79 -29.36 -13.07
CA PRO A 143 8.84 -28.48 -11.91
C PRO A 143 8.56 -27.03 -12.33
N TRP A 144 7.80 -26.32 -11.51
CA TRP A 144 7.56 -24.88 -11.66
C TRP A 144 7.82 -24.16 -10.33
N VAL A 145 8.22 -22.90 -10.43
CA VAL A 145 8.46 -22.04 -9.27
C VAL A 145 7.79 -20.70 -9.54
N ARG A 146 7.05 -20.18 -8.56
CA ARG A 146 6.52 -18.82 -8.57
C ARG A 146 7.00 -18.09 -7.33
N TYR A 147 7.56 -16.91 -7.55
CA TYR A 147 7.85 -15.98 -6.47
C TYR A 147 6.69 -15.00 -6.32
N ILE A 148 6.33 -14.70 -5.09
CA ILE A 148 5.32 -13.70 -4.77
C ILE A 148 5.83 -12.93 -3.56
N THR A 149 5.91 -11.61 -3.68
CA THR A 149 6.11 -10.73 -2.53
C THR A 149 4.75 -10.17 -2.13
N GLN A 150 4.33 -10.43 -0.90
CA GLN A 150 3.12 -9.85 -0.32
C GLN A 150 3.51 -8.90 0.81
N SER A 151 2.77 -7.80 0.94
CA SER A 151 2.87 -6.92 2.09
C SER A 151 2.51 -7.66 3.39
N GLY A 152 3.40 -7.61 4.39
CA GLY A 152 3.09 -7.98 5.76
C GLY A 152 2.48 -6.81 6.53
N ASP A 153 3.00 -6.54 7.73
CA ASP A 153 2.66 -5.34 8.48
C ASP A 153 3.41 -4.12 7.89
N TYR A 154 2.79 -3.48 6.90
CA TYR A 154 3.39 -2.39 6.13
C TYR A 154 2.70 -1.07 6.44
N GLN A 155 3.29 -0.35 7.39
CA GLN A 155 2.74 0.88 7.96
C GLN A 155 3.70 2.05 7.75
N LEU A 156 3.16 3.20 7.35
CA LEU A 156 3.88 4.46 7.27
C LEU A 156 3.22 5.49 8.17
N ARG A 157 4.00 6.12 9.05
CA ARG A 157 3.52 7.23 9.85
C ARG A 157 3.60 8.51 9.02
N THR A 158 2.51 9.25 8.98
CA THR A 158 2.48 10.64 8.52
C THR A 158 3.39 11.47 9.42
N ASN A 159 4.45 12.05 8.87
CA ASN A 159 5.19 13.11 9.55
C ASN A 159 4.32 14.37 9.53
N VAL A 160 4.20 15.00 10.70
CA VAL A 160 3.70 16.37 10.86
C VAL A 160 4.92 17.27 10.88
#